data_AF-A0A965W3U3-F1
#
_entry.id   AF-A0A965W3U3-F1
#
_cell.length_a   1.000
_cell.length_b   1.000
_cell.length_c   1.000
_cell.angle_alpha   90.00
_cell.angle_beta   90.00
_cell.angle_gamma   90.00
#
_symmetry.space_group_name_H-M   'P 1'
#
loop_
_entity.id
_entity.type
_entity.pdbx_description
1 polymer ?
#
loop_
_entity_poly.entity_id
_entity_poly.type
_entity_poly.pdbx_seq_one_letter_code
_entity_poly.pdbx_strand_id
1 'polypeptide(L)'
;MYDPRFEHDSCGVSFVVHVKGVASHRIVQTGLGALCSMEHRGATGAEPDTGDGAGILLQVPDKFLRKVAKREGRAASSTGANGAAGFELPPSGAYAVGLAFLPADTNLAEKARAAITRTFDEEGLQVLGWRGVPVDPSCLGASARRVMPSFDHCFVASRTGETGIALDRKLFVARKRTEHELPEELRTYFPSLSSRTLVYKGMLTTPELGMFFADLSDEDMESALVLVHSRFSTNTFPSWPLAHPYRYIAHNGEINTVQGNRNWMR
;
A
#
# COMPACT_ATOMS: atom_id res chain seq x y z
N MET A 1 -29.88 -1.79 -28.32
CA MET A 1 -29.25 -0.66 -29.05
C MET A 1 -28.44 0.09 -28.00
N TYR A 2 -27.12 -0.06 -28.06
CA TYR A 2 -26.17 0.60 -27.15
C TYR A 2 -25.94 2.03 -27.67
N ASP A 3 -25.98 3.01 -26.78
CA ASP A 3 -25.76 4.42 -27.08
C ASP A 3 -24.50 4.90 -26.34
N PRO A 4 -23.40 5.22 -27.05
CA PRO A 4 -22.12 5.62 -26.45
C PRO A 4 -22.21 6.86 -25.56
N ARG A 5 -23.28 7.66 -25.66
CA ARG A 5 -23.44 8.91 -24.89
C ARG A 5 -23.76 8.69 -23.41
N PHE A 6 -24.10 7.48 -23.00
CA PHE A 6 -24.23 7.08 -21.59
C PHE A 6 -22.95 6.41 -21.05
N GLU A 7 -21.89 6.36 -21.86
CA GLU A 7 -20.59 5.89 -21.42
C GLU A 7 -19.91 7.05 -20.67
N HIS A 8 -19.96 6.96 -19.34
CA HIS A 8 -19.20 7.84 -18.47
C HIS A 8 -17.81 7.23 -18.26
N ASP A 9 -16.76 8.02 -18.51
CA ASP A 9 -15.40 7.67 -18.09
C ASP A 9 -15.42 7.39 -16.58
N SER A 10 -15.29 6.12 -16.26
CA SER A 10 -15.41 5.59 -14.92
C SER A 10 -14.15 4.82 -14.60
N CYS A 11 -13.82 4.78 -13.32
CA CYS A 11 -12.70 3.98 -12.81
C CYS A 11 -12.76 2.53 -13.35
N GLY A 12 -11.67 1.79 -13.20
CA GLY A 12 -11.66 0.33 -13.37
C GLY A 12 -11.58 -0.36 -12.03
N VAL A 13 -12.37 -1.42 -11.80
CA VAL A 13 -12.19 -2.32 -10.65
C VAL A 13 -12.27 -3.76 -11.14
N SER A 14 -11.35 -4.60 -10.68
CA SER A 14 -11.35 -6.03 -10.98
C SER A 14 -10.76 -6.80 -9.82
N PHE A 15 -11.15 -8.06 -9.67
CA PHE A 15 -10.54 -8.97 -8.70
C PHE A 15 -10.37 -10.35 -9.30
N VAL A 16 -9.32 -11.05 -8.86
CA VAL A 16 -9.02 -12.42 -9.25
C VAL A 16 -8.87 -13.24 -7.99
N VAL A 17 -9.58 -14.37 -7.91
CA VAL A 17 -9.59 -15.24 -6.74
C VAL A 17 -9.41 -16.69 -7.17
N HIS A 18 -8.53 -17.40 -6.47
CA HIS A 18 -8.48 -18.85 -6.53
C HIS A 18 -9.50 -19.43 -5.55
N VAL A 19 -10.56 -20.09 -6.04
CA VAL A 19 -11.70 -20.55 -5.23
C VAL A 19 -11.29 -21.47 -4.06
N LYS A 20 -10.25 -22.28 -4.23
CA LYS A 20 -9.71 -23.16 -3.17
C LYS A 20 -8.70 -22.48 -2.22
N GLY A 21 -8.44 -21.18 -2.38
CA GLY A 21 -7.50 -20.44 -1.54
C GLY A 21 -6.01 -20.76 -1.78
N VAL A 22 -5.65 -21.38 -2.91
CA VAL A 22 -4.26 -21.69 -3.25
C VAL A 22 -3.59 -20.42 -3.78
N ALA A 23 -2.58 -19.94 -3.06
CA ALA A 23 -1.80 -18.78 -3.46
C ALA A 23 -0.84 -19.13 -4.60
N SER A 24 -0.69 -18.22 -5.56
CA SER A 24 0.36 -18.32 -6.59
C SER A 24 0.65 -16.96 -7.20
N HIS A 25 1.87 -16.77 -7.70
CA HIS A 25 2.25 -15.56 -8.41
C HIS A 25 1.41 -15.33 -9.69
N ARG A 26 0.92 -16.42 -10.31
CA ARG A 26 0.02 -16.36 -11.46
C ARG A 26 -1.25 -15.55 -11.16
N ILE A 27 -1.80 -15.61 -9.94
CA ILE A 27 -2.97 -14.81 -9.55
C ILE A 27 -2.62 -13.32 -9.52
N VAL A 28 -1.43 -12.97 -9.01
CA VAL A 28 -0.92 -11.59 -9.00
C VAL A 28 -0.74 -11.08 -10.43
N GLN A 29 -0.06 -11.85 -11.28
CA GLN A 29 0.13 -11.52 -12.71
C GLN A 29 -1.20 -11.36 -13.45
N THR A 30 -2.18 -12.24 -13.18
CA THR A 30 -3.52 -12.14 -13.78
C THR A 30 -4.22 -10.85 -13.33
N GLY A 31 -4.09 -10.46 -12.06
CA GLY A 31 -4.61 -9.19 -11.56
C GLY A 31 -3.97 -7.98 -12.22
N LEU A 32 -2.64 -7.97 -12.37
CA LEU A 32 -1.91 -6.90 -13.06
C LEU A 32 -2.29 -6.83 -14.55
N GLY A 33 -2.43 -7.98 -15.23
CA GLY A 33 -2.91 -8.02 -16.61
C GLY A 33 -4.35 -7.50 -16.75
N ALA A 34 -5.23 -7.81 -15.79
CA ALA A 34 -6.57 -7.25 -15.75
C ALA A 34 -6.55 -5.73 -15.50
N LEU A 35 -5.62 -5.23 -14.67
CA LEU A 35 -5.41 -3.80 -14.45
C LEU A 35 -5.01 -3.09 -15.74
N CYS A 36 -4.00 -3.60 -16.47
CA CYS A 36 -3.58 -3.03 -17.75
C CYS A 36 -4.69 -3.08 -18.80
N SER A 37 -5.55 -4.11 -18.77
CA SER A 37 -6.70 -4.19 -19.69
C SER A 37 -7.74 -3.08 -19.44
N MET A 38 -7.70 -2.41 -18.29
CA MET A 38 -8.56 -1.27 -17.95
C MET A 38 -7.92 0.08 -18.29
N GLU A 39 -6.77 0.12 -18.98
CA GLU A 39 -6.08 1.37 -19.36
C GLU A 39 -6.98 2.33 -20.14
N HIS A 40 -7.80 1.80 -21.05
CA HIS A 40 -8.80 2.57 -21.82
C HIS A 40 -9.87 3.24 -20.94
N ARG A 41 -9.93 2.91 -19.64
CA ARG A 41 -10.84 3.50 -18.63
C ARG A 41 -10.09 4.36 -17.60
N GLY A 42 -8.77 4.41 -17.68
CA GLY A 42 -7.95 5.29 -16.85
C GLY A 42 -7.84 6.68 -17.50
N ALA A 43 -7.89 7.73 -16.68
CA ALA A 43 -7.41 9.03 -17.12
C ALA A 43 -5.87 9.01 -17.08
N THR A 44 -5.25 9.34 -18.21
CA THR A 44 -3.97 10.03 -18.16
C THR A 44 -4.26 11.45 -17.70
N GLY A 45 -3.57 11.92 -16.66
CA GLY A 45 -3.70 13.27 -16.12
C GLY A 45 -3.25 14.34 -17.13
N ALA A 46 -2.96 15.55 -16.65
CA ALA A 46 -2.50 16.64 -17.53
C ALA A 46 -1.19 16.33 -18.29
N GLU A 47 -0.44 15.32 -17.85
CA GLU A 47 0.74 14.76 -18.51
C GLU A 47 0.42 13.30 -18.90
N PRO A 48 0.79 12.83 -20.11
CA PRO A 48 0.53 11.45 -20.56
C PRO A 48 1.02 10.38 -19.58
N ASP A 49 2.16 10.64 -18.92
CA ASP A 49 2.84 9.73 -18.00
C ASP A 49 2.45 9.97 -16.52
N THR A 50 1.33 10.65 -16.26
CA THR A 50 0.80 10.83 -14.90
C THR A 50 -0.56 10.18 -14.79
N GLY A 51 -0.65 9.03 -14.12
CA GLY A 51 -1.94 8.42 -13.80
C GLY A 51 -2.61 9.03 -12.57
N ASP A 52 -3.95 9.10 -12.59
CA ASP A 52 -4.78 9.56 -11.47
C ASP A 52 -4.78 8.61 -10.25
N GLY A 53 -4.34 7.38 -10.49
CA GLY A 53 -4.00 6.41 -9.47
C GLY A 53 -4.28 4.97 -9.90
N ALA A 54 -3.34 4.08 -9.59
CA ALA A 54 -3.50 2.66 -9.79
C ALA A 54 -3.01 1.91 -8.55
N GLY A 55 -3.55 0.71 -8.33
CA GLY A 55 -3.11 -0.11 -7.21
C GLY A 55 -3.65 -1.53 -7.22
N ILE A 56 -3.03 -2.34 -6.36
CA ILE A 56 -3.33 -3.74 -6.11
C ILE A 56 -3.37 -3.98 -4.60
N LEU A 57 -4.43 -4.63 -4.14
CA LEU A 57 -4.51 -5.27 -2.83
C LEU A 57 -4.31 -6.76 -3.04
N LEU A 58 -3.45 -7.36 -2.24
CA LEU A 58 -3.21 -8.80 -2.18
C LEU A 58 -3.21 -9.29 -0.74
N GLN A 59 -3.21 -10.61 -0.55
CA GLN A 59 -2.91 -11.21 0.75
C GLN A 59 -1.45 -10.98 1.11
N VAL A 60 -1.11 -11.04 2.40
CA VAL A 60 0.29 -10.93 2.85
C VAL A 60 1.12 -12.07 2.24
N PRO A 61 2.11 -11.77 1.38
CA PRO A 61 2.91 -12.76 0.65
C PRO A 61 4.08 -13.24 1.53
N ASP A 62 3.79 -14.14 2.48
CA ASP A 62 4.72 -14.57 3.53
C ASP A 62 6.08 -15.03 3.02
N LYS A 63 6.11 -15.83 1.95
CA LYS A 63 7.33 -16.37 1.33
C LYS A 63 8.26 -15.24 0.87
N PHE A 64 7.72 -14.29 0.10
CA PHE A 64 8.42 -13.09 -0.35
C PHE A 64 8.92 -12.25 0.83
N LEU A 65 8.04 -11.97 1.80
CA LEU A 65 8.36 -11.09 2.92
C LEU A 65 9.46 -11.64 3.82
N ARG A 66 9.49 -12.95 4.09
CA ARG A 66 10.59 -13.59 4.83
C ARG A 66 11.91 -13.45 4.09
N LYS A 67 11.92 -13.70 2.79
CA LYS A 67 13.10 -13.55 1.93
C LYS A 67 13.68 -12.14 2.03
N VAL A 68 12.84 -11.11 1.88
CA VAL A 68 13.31 -9.72 1.86
C VAL A 68 13.59 -9.15 3.26
N ALA A 69 12.87 -9.57 4.30
CA ALA A 69 13.16 -9.17 5.68
C ALA A 69 14.56 -9.64 6.12
N LYS A 70 14.97 -10.84 5.68
CA LYS A 70 16.29 -11.39 5.96
C LYS A 70 17.41 -10.73 5.13
N ARG A 71 17.14 -10.40 3.86
CA ARG A 71 18.14 -9.88 2.91
C ARG A 71 18.34 -8.37 2.99
N GLU A 72 17.24 -7.62 3.12
CA GLU A 72 17.17 -6.17 2.92
C GLU A 72 16.60 -5.43 4.15
N GLY A 73 16.14 -6.18 5.16
CA GLY A 73 15.57 -5.62 6.37
C GLY A 73 16.60 -4.91 7.24
N ARG A 74 16.15 -3.83 7.87
CA ARG A 74 16.84 -3.11 8.94
C ARG A 74 16.11 -3.42 10.25
N ALA A 75 16.70 -4.28 11.08
CA ALA A 75 16.12 -4.63 12.38
C ALA A 75 15.91 -3.37 13.24
N ALA A 76 14.78 -3.28 13.95
CA ALA A 76 14.48 -2.10 14.78
C ALA A 76 15.45 -1.92 15.96
N SER A 77 16.12 -2.99 16.39
CA SER A 77 17.06 -3.00 17.52
C SER A 77 18.51 -2.68 17.13
N SER A 78 18.84 -2.43 15.85
CA SER A 78 20.21 -2.15 15.43
C SER A 78 20.59 -0.70 15.72
N THR A 79 21.30 -0.46 16.84
CA THR A 79 21.86 0.85 17.25
C THR A 79 23.17 1.24 16.54
N GLY A 80 23.45 0.73 15.34
CA GLY A 80 24.74 0.90 14.67
C GLY A 80 24.64 1.48 13.26
N ALA A 81 25.43 2.52 12.99
CA ALA A 81 25.54 3.25 11.72
C ALA A 81 26.20 2.45 10.56
N ASN A 82 26.24 1.11 10.63
CA ASN A 82 26.71 0.20 9.58
C ASN A 82 26.23 -1.21 9.97
N GLY A 83 25.36 -1.89 9.20
CA GLY A 83 25.07 -3.29 9.50
C GLY A 83 23.82 -3.87 8.85
N ALA A 84 24.02 -4.58 7.75
CA ALA A 84 23.07 -5.45 7.07
C ALA A 84 22.65 -6.66 7.93
N ALA A 85 22.02 -6.42 9.07
CA ALA A 85 21.35 -7.46 9.85
C ALA A 85 19.85 -7.41 9.55
N GLY A 86 19.42 -8.24 8.61
CA GLY A 86 18.02 -8.57 8.45
C GLY A 86 17.44 -9.19 9.72
N PHE A 87 16.14 -9.48 9.71
CA PHE A 87 15.44 -10.03 10.86
C PHE A 87 14.53 -11.18 10.45
N GLU A 88 14.28 -12.08 11.40
CA GLU A 88 13.38 -13.21 11.22
C GLU A 88 11.94 -12.78 11.54
N LEU A 89 11.00 -13.22 10.70
CA LEU A 89 9.58 -12.96 10.91
C LEU A 89 8.94 -14.06 11.77
N PRO A 90 8.03 -13.72 12.70
CA PRO A 90 7.14 -14.68 13.34
C PRO A 90 6.36 -15.55 12.33
N PRO A 91 5.68 -16.63 12.75
CA PRO A 91 4.80 -17.40 11.90
C PRO A 91 3.78 -16.53 11.15
N SER A 92 3.36 -16.94 9.95
CA SER A 92 2.36 -16.22 9.17
C SER A 92 1.09 -15.95 10.00
N GLY A 93 0.60 -14.71 9.94
CA GLY A 93 -0.51 -14.24 10.77
C GLY A 93 -0.12 -13.77 12.18
N ALA A 94 1.07 -14.10 12.68
CA ALA A 94 1.62 -13.59 13.96
C ALA A 94 2.48 -12.33 13.79
N TYR A 95 2.67 -11.89 12.55
CA TYR A 95 3.22 -10.58 12.21
C TYR A 95 2.30 -9.89 11.21
N ALA A 96 2.47 -8.59 11.11
CA ALA A 96 1.84 -7.73 10.13
C ALA A 96 2.89 -6.96 9.35
N VAL A 97 2.48 -6.52 8.17
CA VAL A 97 3.25 -5.61 7.33
C VAL A 97 2.36 -4.45 6.92
N GLY A 98 2.95 -3.27 6.79
CA GLY A 98 2.32 -2.14 6.14
C GLY A 98 3.28 -1.44 5.21
N LEU A 99 2.81 -1.04 4.04
CA LEU A 99 3.52 -0.11 3.18
C LEU A 99 3.37 1.30 3.77
N ALA A 100 4.45 1.92 4.21
CA ALA A 100 4.46 3.26 4.75
C ALA A 100 4.85 4.24 3.64
N PHE A 101 3.98 5.22 3.39
CA PHE A 101 4.34 6.41 2.60
C PHE A 101 4.92 7.42 3.57
N LEU A 102 6.24 7.46 3.64
CA LEU A 102 7.02 8.33 4.51
C LEU A 102 7.40 9.62 3.78
N PRO A 103 7.83 10.67 4.50
CA PRO A 103 8.43 11.85 3.88
C PRO A 103 9.55 11.47 2.90
N ALA A 104 9.67 12.20 1.79
CA ALA A 104 10.73 11.97 0.81
C ALA A 104 12.13 12.29 1.34
N ASP A 105 12.23 13.26 2.25
CA ASP A 105 13.48 13.59 2.94
C ASP A 105 13.87 12.48 3.93
N THR A 106 15.10 11.97 3.80
CA THR A 106 15.60 10.85 4.60
C THR A 106 15.63 11.15 6.09
N ASN A 107 15.94 12.37 6.50
CA ASN A 107 16.00 12.74 7.93
C ASN A 107 14.59 12.80 8.52
N LEU A 108 13.62 13.35 7.79
CA LEU A 108 12.22 13.34 8.19
C LEU A 108 11.65 11.92 8.22
N ALA A 109 12.02 11.07 7.25
CA ALA A 109 11.62 9.67 7.24
C ALA A 109 12.15 8.90 8.47
N GLU A 110 13.41 9.11 8.88
CA GLU A 110 13.93 8.48 10.11
C GLU A 110 13.23 8.99 11.38
N LYS A 111 12.93 10.29 11.46
CA LYS A 111 12.14 10.85 12.57
C LYS A 111 10.72 10.27 12.60
N ALA A 112 10.08 10.11 11.44
CA ALA A 112 8.77 9.49 11.32
C ALA A 112 8.81 8.02 11.76
N ARG A 113 9.81 7.22 11.31
CA ARG A 113 10.02 5.83 11.75
C ARG A 113 10.18 5.73 13.27
N ALA A 114 10.97 6.62 13.88
CA ALA A 114 11.16 6.65 15.33
C ALA A 114 9.86 6.99 16.07
N ALA A 115 9.11 8.00 15.63
CA ALA A 115 7.84 8.39 16.22
C ALA A 115 6.78 7.27 16.11
N ILE A 116 6.68 6.63 14.93
CA ILE A 116 5.81 5.47 14.70
C ILE A 116 6.19 4.32 15.63
N THR A 117 7.48 4.03 15.76
CA THR A 117 7.98 2.96 16.64
C THR A 117 7.57 3.21 18.09
N ARG A 118 7.65 4.46 18.57
CA ARG A 118 7.19 4.85 19.91
C ARG A 118 5.69 4.64 20.07
N THR A 119 4.89 5.15 19.13
CA THR A 119 3.43 4.97 19.15
C THR A 119 3.04 3.49 19.16
N PHE A 120 3.74 2.65 18.40
CA PHE A 120 3.44 1.21 18.34
C PHE A 120 3.82 0.52 19.65
N ASP A 121 4.94 0.90 20.26
CA ASP A 121 5.36 0.37 21.55
C ASP A 121 4.35 0.67 22.66
N GLU A 122 3.84 1.91 22.69
CA GLU A 122 2.76 2.34 23.61
C GLU A 122 1.47 1.54 23.43
N GLU A 123 1.19 1.03 22.22
CA GLU A 123 0.04 0.15 21.92
C GLU A 123 0.33 -1.34 22.13
N GLY A 124 1.46 -1.69 22.76
CA GLY A 124 1.86 -3.07 23.01
C GLY A 124 2.18 -3.85 21.73
N LEU A 125 2.69 -3.14 20.72
CA LEU A 125 3.19 -3.69 19.45
C LEU A 125 4.71 -3.51 19.40
N GLN A 126 5.39 -4.47 18.77
CA GLN A 126 6.82 -4.41 18.53
C GLN A 126 7.06 -4.21 17.03
N VAL A 127 7.72 -3.12 16.66
CA VAL A 127 8.30 -3.00 15.32
C VAL A 127 9.51 -3.95 15.25
N LEU A 128 9.45 -4.92 14.35
CA LEU A 128 10.52 -5.90 14.12
C LEU A 128 11.65 -5.30 13.28
N GLY A 129 11.27 -4.48 12.29
CA GLY A 129 12.20 -3.79 11.43
C GLY A 129 11.50 -3.11 10.25
N TRP A 130 12.32 -2.43 9.46
CA TRP A 130 11.90 -1.68 8.28
C TRP A 130 12.64 -2.18 7.04
N ARG A 131 11.99 -2.15 5.88
CA ARG A 131 12.64 -2.41 4.58
C ARG A 131 12.27 -1.29 3.63
N GLY A 132 13.26 -0.61 3.04
CA GLY A 132 12.98 0.29 1.92
C GLY A 132 12.48 -0.52 0.72
N VAL A 133 11.33 -0.16 0.17
CA VAL A 133 10.74 -0.85 -0.97
C VAL A 133 11.45 -0.36 -2.24
N PRO A 134 12.03 -1.27 -3.04
CA PRO A 134 12.67 -0.88 -4.29
C PRO A 134 11.62 -0.35 -5.27
N VAL A 135 11.85 0.87 -5.76
CA VAL A 135 10.96 1.54 -6.73
C VAL A 135 11.73 2.08 -7.91
N ASP A 136 11.11 2.14 -9.08
CA ASP A 136 11.65 2.77 -10.29
C ASP A 136 10.86 4.06 -10.65
N PRO A 137 11.32 5.24 -10.23
CA PRO A 137 10.65 6.50 -10.51
C PRO A 137 10.87 7.02 -11.94
N SER A 138 11.62 6.32 -12.79
CA SER A 138 11.91 6.77 -14.16
C SER A 138 10.68 6.78 -15.06
N CYS A 139 9.67 5.96 -14.73
CA CYS A 139 8.40 5.87 -15.44
C CYS A 139 7.37 6.96 -15.04
N LEU A 140 7.67 7.81 -14.05
CA LEU A 140 6.72 8.79 -13.53
C LEU A 140 6.78 10.13 -14.27
N GLY A 141 5.61 10.68 -14.57
CA GLY A 141 5.43 12.08 -14.91
C GLY A 141 5.90 13.04 -13.80
N ALA A 142 6.22 14.27 -14.18
CA ALA A 142 6.83 15.26 -13.29
C ALA A 142 5.92 15.61 -12.11
N SER A 143 4.61 15.65 -12.35
CA SER A 143 3.62 15.98 -11.33
C SER A 143 3.47 14.89 -10.25
N ALA A 144 3.46 13.61 -10.63
CA ALA A 144 3.46 12.49 -9.67
C ALA A 144 4.78 12.43 -8.89
N ARG A 145 5.91 12.59 -9.60
CA ARG A 145 7.26 12.53 -9.02
C ARG A 145 7.52 13.63 -7.99
N ARG A 146 7.03 14.84 -8.23
CA ARG A 146 7.22 16.00 -7.33
C ARG A 146 6.64 15.77 -5.92
N VAL A 147 5.56 15.00 -5.81
CA VAL A 147 4.89 14.71 -4.54
C VAL A 147 5.05 13.25 -4.09
N MET A 148 6.00 12.53 -4.69
CA MET A 148 6.26 11.13 -4.40
C MET A 148 6.80 10.97 -2.97
N PRO A 149 6.20 10.12 -2.13
CA PRO A 149 6.74 9.78 -0.82
C PRO A 149 7.93 8.82 -0.96
N SER A 150 8.62 8.54 0.15
CA SER A 150 9.46 7.34 0.24
C SER A 150 8.60 6.15 0.70
N PHE A 151 9.01 4.94 0.33
CA PHE A 151 8.23 3.72 0.56
C PHE A 151 9.02 2.75 1.40
N ASP A 152 8.52 2.44 2.59
CA ASP A 152 9.09 1.39 3.44
C ASP A 152 8.03 0.37 3.85
N HIS A 153 8.37 -0.92 3.88
CA HIS A 153 7.63 -1.87 4.69
C HIS A 153 7.97 -1.68 6.17
N CYS A 154 6.93 -1.55 7.00
CA CYS A 154 6.99 -1.63 8.44
C CYS A 154 6.52 -3.02 8.88
N PHE A 155 7.38 -3.79 9.55
CA PHE A 155 7.04 -5.13 10.06
C PHE A 155 6.78 -5.06 11.55
N VAL A 156 5.65 -5.62 11.98
CA VAL A 156 5.14 -5.46 13.34
C VAL A 156 4.65 -6.79 13.88
N ALA A 157 4.91 -7.06 15.15
CA ALA A 157 4.30 -8.16 15.88
C ALA A 157 3.64 -7.64 17.16
N SER A 158 2.75 -8.44 17.74
CA SER A 158 2.25 -8.16 19.09
C SER A 158 3.30 -8.56 20.14
N ARG A 159 3.46 -7.73 21.18
CA ARG A 159 4.22 -8.09 22.39
C ARG A 159 3.48 -9.10 23.28
N THR A 160 2.16 -9.18 23.14
CA THR A 160 1.26 -10.03 23.95
C THR A 160 0.74 -11.25 23.17
N GLY A 161 1.18 -11.44 21.92
CA GLY A 161 0.93 -12.65 21.14
C GLY A 161 -0.37 -12.66 20.34
N GLU A 162 -1.05 -11.53 20.15
CA GLU A 162 -2.21 -11.49 19.24
C GLU A 162 -1.81 -11.79 17.79
N THR A 163 -2.68 -12.51 17.07
CA THR A 163 -2.49 -12.91 15.67
C THR A 163 -3.74 -12.61 14.84
N GLY A 164 -3.59 -12.58 13.51
CA GLY A 164 -4.69 -12.40 12.56
C GLY A 164 -5.54 -11.16 12.85
N ILE A 165 -6.86 -11.34 12.97
CA ILE A 165 -7.80 -10.23 13.21
C ILE A 165 -7.53 -9.52 14.56
N ALA A 166 -7.09 -10.25 15.59
CA ALA A 166 -6.79 -9.64 16.88
C ALA A 166 -5.58 -8.70 16.78
N LEU A 167 -4.56 -9.09 16.00
CA LEU A 167 -3.43 -8.22 15.68
C LEU A 167 -3.86 -7.01 14.85
N ASP A 168 -4.67 -7.22 13.81
CA ASP A 168 -5.19 -6.15 12.95
C ASP A 168 -6.02 -5.11 13.74
N ARG A 169 -6.74 -5.53 14.79
CA ARG A 169 -7.46 -4.61 15.68
C ARG A 169 -6.52 -3.67 16.45
N LYS A 170 -5.39 -4.17 16.97
CA LYS A 170 -4.39 -3.31 17.63
C LYS A 170 -3.72 -2.38 16.62
N LEU A 171 -3.38 -2.90 15.44
CA LEU A 171 -2.79 -2.12 14.36
C LEU A 171 -3.71 -1.01 13.86
N PHE A 172 -5.03 -1.21 13.89
CA PHE A 172 -5.99 -0.16 13.59
C PHE A 172 -5.84 1.04 14.54
N VAL A 173 -5.74 0.78 15.86
CA VAL A 173 -5.56 1.83 16.87
C VAL A 173 -4.22 2.53 16.67
N ALA A 174 -3.13 1.76 16.56
CA ALA A 174 -1.80 2.30 16.35
C ALA A 174 -1.69 3.15 15.08
N ARG A 175 -2.25 2.67 13.95
CA ARG A 175 -2.33 3.45 12.70
C ARG A 175 -3.15 4.73 12.87
N LYS A 176 -4.26 4.68 13.62
CA LYS A 176 -5.09 5.87 13.87
C LYS A 176 -4.37 6.90 14.73
N ARG A 177 -3.62 6.46 15.74
CA ARG A 177 -2.74 7.34 16.53
C ARG A 177 -1.66 7.95 15.65
N THR A 178 -0.98 7.16 14.82
CA THR A 178 -0.02 7.68 13.84
C THR A 178 -0.61 8.74 12.90
N GLU A 179 -1.84 8.53 12.39
CA GLU A 179 -2.53 9.49 11.52
C GLU A 179 -2.84 10.83 12.22
N HIS A 180 -3.08 10.84 13.53
CA HIS A 180 -3.48 12.03 14.27
C HIS A 180 -2.35 12.72 15.04
N GLU A 181 -1.36 11.97 15.51
CA GLU A 181 -0.33 12.45 16.44
C GLU A 181 0.97 12.85 15.73
N LEU A 182 1.22 12.36 14.51
CA LEU A 182 2.39 12.80 13.75
C LEU A 182 2.20 14.25 13.26
N PRO A 183 3.23 15.11 13.45
CA PRO A 183 3.20 16.45 12.89
C PRO A 183 3.23 16.40 11.35
N GLU A 184 2.82 17.49 10.71
CA GLU A 184 2.64 17.61 9.25
C GLU A 184 3.87 17.13 8.46
N GLU A 185 5.07 17.55 8.88
CA GLU A 185 6.35 17.23 8.23
C GLU A 185 6.77 15.76 8.38
N LEU A 186 6.19 15.05 9.35
CA LEU A 186 6.40 13.61 9.56
C LEU A 186 5.22 12.78 9.06
N ARG A 187 4.20 13.42 8.46
CA ARG A 187 2.96 12.76 8.07
C ARG A 187 3.27 11.50 7.28
N THR A 188 2.75 10.40 7.79
CA THR A 188 2.92 9.08 7.20
C THR A 188 1.55 8.50 6.89
N TYR A 189 1.40 7.91 5.71
CA TYR A 189 0.19 7.21 5.32
C TYR A 189 0.45 5.73 5.11
N PHE A 190 -0.37 4.89 5.74
CA PHE A 190 -0.40 3.45 5.50
C PHE A 190 -1.59 3.08 4.60
N PRO A 191 -1.39 2.77 3.29
CA PRO A 191 -2.42 2.18 2.44
C PRO A 191 -2.99 0.89 3.04
N SER A 192 -2.13 0.15 3.74
CA SER A 192 -2.45 -1.04 4.53
C SER A 192 -1.45 -1.18 5.69
N LEU A 193 -1.92 -1.79 6.77
CA LEU A 193 -1.10 -2.24 7.89
C LEU A 193 -1.86 -3.41 8.53
N SER A 194 -1.52 -4.63 8.12
CA SER A 194 -2.30 -5.84 8.42
C SER A 194 -1.45 -7.10 8.37
N SER A 195 -1.89 -8.11 9.10
CA SER A 195 -1.39 -9.49 9.05
C SER A 195 -2.01 -10.33 7.93
N ARG A 196 -2.97 -9.77 7.19
CA ARG A 196 -3.81 -10.48 6.21
C ARG A 196 -3.72 -9.91 4.82
N THR A 197 -3.61 -8.59 4.68
CA THR A 197 -3.56 -7.91 3.37
C THR A 197 -2.42 -6.90 3.28
N LEU A 198 -1.93 -6.69 2.06
CA LEU A 198 -0.94 -5.68 1.70
C LEU A 198 -1.42 -4.95 0.44
N VAL A 199 -1.19 -3.64 0.39
CA VAL A 199 -1.63 -2.77 -0.70
C VAL A 199 -0.41 -2.05 -1.27
N TYR A 200 -0.19 -2.22 -2.57
CA TYR A 200 0.70 -1.40 -3.39
C TYR A 200 -0.17 -0.48 -4.25
N LYS A 201 0.06 0.82 -4.16
CA LYS A 201 -0.70 1.81 -4.93
C LYS A 201 0.08 3.11 -5.07
N GLY A 202 -0.33 3.94 -6.00
CA GLY A 202 0.26 5.26 -6.16
C GLY A 202 -0.40 6.08 -7.24
N MET A 203 0.15 7.27 -7.48
CA MET A 203 -0.15 8.09 -8.65
C MET A 203 0.54 7.49 -9.88
N LEU A 204 -0.06 6.42 -10.40
CA LEU A 204 0.51 5.56 -11.41
C LEU A 204 -0.56 5.32 -12.47
N THR A 205 -0.14 5.23 -13.73
CA THR A 205 -0.97 4.61 -14.77
C THR A 205 -1.10 3.10 -14.52
N THR A 206 -2.01 2.43 -15.24
CA THR A 206 -2.21 1.00 -15.05
C THR A 206 -0.97 0.13 -15.33
N PRO A 207 -0.16 0.39 -16.38
CA PRO A 207 1.06 -0.38 -16.63
C PRO A 207 2.20 -0.01 -15.66
N GLU A 208 2.27 1.26 -15.24
CA GLU A 208 3.30 1.75 -14.32
C GLU A 208 3.29 1.04 -12.97
N LEU A 209 2.16 0.48 -12.51
CA LEU A 209 2.12 -0.18 -11.20
C LEU A 209 3.16 -1.31 -11.09
N GLY A 210 3.25 -2.16 -12.11
CA GLY A 210 4.20 -3.27 -12.16
C GLY A 210 5.63 -2.84 -12.47
N MET A 211 5.80 -1.71 -13.18
CA MET A 211 7.11 -1.13 -13.50
C MET A 211 7.72 -0.42 -12.29
N PHE A 212 6.89 0.33 -11.55
CA PHE A 212 7.30 1.15 -10.43
C PHE A 212 7.63 0.30 -9.21
N PHE A 213 6.79 -0.67 -8.83
CA PHE A 213 7.05 -1.54 -7.68
C PHE A 213 7.68 -2.87 -8.10
N ALA A 214 9.01 -2.93 -8.09
CA ALA A 214 9.78 -4.10 -8.52
C ALA A 214 9.38 -5.39 -7.78
N ASP A 215 8.96 -5.27 -6.51
CA ASP A 215 8.46 -6.37 -5.69
C ASP A 215 7.34 -7.19 -6.38
N LEU A 216 6.47 -6.54 -7.15
CA LEU A 216 5.32 -7.19 -7.79
C LEU A 216 5.69 -8.17 -8.90
N SER A 217 6.94 -8.15 -9.37
CA SER A 217 7.48 -9.08 -10.37
C SER A 217 8.19 -10.29 -9.77
N ASP A 218 8.35 -10.34 -8.44
CA ASP A 218 9.03 -11.44 -7.77
C ASP A 218 8.15 -12.70 -7.72
N GLU A 219 8.69 -13.86 -8.12
CA GLU A 219 7.92 -15.12 -8.17
C GLU A 219 7.40 -15.60 -6.80
N ASP A 220 8.00 -15.15 -5.69
CA ASP A 220 7.52 -15.45 -4.34
C ASP A 220 6.39 -14.50 -3.89
N MET A 221 6.07 -13.49 -4.70
CA MET A 221 4.91 -12.61 -4.51
C MET A 221 3.63 -13.38 -4.86
N GLU A 222 3.19 -14.24 -3.95
CA GLU A 222 2.05 -15.12 -4.13
C GLU A 222 0.81 -14.63 -3.36
N SER A 223 -0.36 -14.74 -3.99
CA SER A 223 -1.64 -14.48 -3.34
C SER A 223 -2.72 -15.40 -3.91
N ALA A 224 -3.74 -15.74 -3.14
CA ALA A 224 -4.94 -16.42 -3.64
C ALA A 224 -6.07 -15.43 -4.01
N LEU A 225 -5.93 -14.16 -3.63
CA LEU A 225 -6.85 -13.07 -3.95
C LEU A 225 -6.07 -11.81 -4.32
N VAL A 226 -6.46 -11.16 -5.41
CA VAL A 226 -6.03 -9.81 -5.72
C VAL A 226 -7.22 -8.95 -6.10
N LEU A 227 -7.19 -7.68 -5.68
CA LEU A 227 -8.15 -6.65 -6.05
C LEU A 227 -7.38 -5.48 -6.64
N VAL A 228 -7.64 -5.15 -7.89
CA VAL A 228 -6.98 -4.05 -8.61
C VAL A 228 -7.95 -2.92 -8.87
N HIS A 229 -7.43 -1.70 -8.92
CA HIS A 229 -8.21 -0.51 -9.23
C HIS A 229 -7.41 0.46 -10.09
N SER A 230 -8.09 1.05 -11.07
CA SER A 230 -7.65 2.18 -11.88
C SER A 230 -8.57 3.35 -11.58
N ARG A 231 -8.01 4.48 -11.16
CA ARG A 231 -8.76 5.67 -10.78
C ARG A 231 -8.84 6.64 -11.96
N PHE A 232 -10.01 7.26 -12.10
CA PHE A 232 -10.25 8.43 -12.93
C PHE A 232 -10.69 9.57 -12.01
N SER A 233 -10.01 10.71 -12.05
CA SER A 233 -10.19 11.84 -11.13
C SER A 233 -10.48 13.11 -11.90
N THR A 234 -11.50 13.84 -11.48
CA THR A 234 -11.71 15.23 -11.93
C THR A 234 -10.88 16.25 -11.14
N ASN A 235 -10.15 15.81 -10.11
CA ASN A 235 -9.24 16.65 -9.33
C ASN A 235 -7.84 16.67 -9.97
N THR A 236 -7.28 17.87 -10.12
CA THR A 236 -5.93 18.10 -10.68
C THR A 236 -4.81 18.13 -9.63
N PHE A 237 -5.13 18.02 -8.33
CA PHE A 237 -4.13 18.03 -7.27
C PHE A 237 -3.50 16.65 -7.05
N PRO A 238 -2.18 16.52 -7.19
CA PRO A 238 -1.51 15.23 -7.11
C PRO A 238 -1.50 14.70 -5.67
N SER A 239 -2.00 13.47 -5.45
CA SER A 239 -2.04 12.85 -4.12
C SER A 239 -1.94 11.31 -4.18
N TRP A 240 -0.78 10.78 -3.80
CA TRP A 240 -0.52 9.33 -3.70
C TRP A 240 -1.50 8.57 -2.79
N PRO A 241 -1.90 9.08 -1.60
CA PRO A 241 -2.85 8.39 -0.73
C PRO A 241 -4.25 8.15 -1.31
N LEU A 242 -4.69 8.99 -2.26
CA LEU A 242 -6.04 8.93 -2.85
C LEU A 242 -6.20 7.84 -3.91
N ALA A 243 -5.11 7.23 -4.39
CA ALA A 243 -5.19 6.04 -5.21
C ALA A 243 -5.92 4.92 -4.44
N HIS A 244 -6.58 4.03 -5.16
CA HIS A 244 -7.20 2.84 -4.61
C HIS A 244 -6.34 1.60 -4.93
N PRO A 245 -6.56 0.45 -4.29
CA PRO A 245 -7.55 0.18 -3.24
C PRO A 245 -7.33 0.93 -1.92
N TYR A 246 -8.40 1.10 -1.16
CA TYR A 246 -8.31 1.36 0.28
C TYR A 246 -8.20 0.03 1.04
N ARG A 247 -8.05 0.14 2.36
CA ARG A 247 -7.75 -0.96 3.28
C ARG A 247 -8.72 -2.16 3.20
N TYR A 248 -9.96 -1.89 2.80
CA TYR A 248 -11.02 -2.90 2.68
C TYR A 248 -11.89 -2.75 1.42
N ILE A 249 -11.71 -1.69 0.63
CA ILE A 249 -12.64 -1.34 -0.44
C ILE A 249 -11.90 -0.73 -1.64
N ALA A 250 -12.28 -1.16 -2.84
CA ALA A 250 -12.08 -0.41 -4.06
C ALA A 250 -13.47 0.03 -4.55
N HIS A 251 -13.61 1.28 -4.97
CA HIS A 251 -14.91 1.86 -5.30
C HIS A 251 -14.88 2.35 -6.74
N ASN A 252 -15.91 1.98 -7.49
CA ASN A 252 -16.15 2.44 -8.83
C ASN A 252 -17.48 3.20 -8.86
N GLY A 253 -17.41 4.51 -9.07
CA GLY A 253 -18.55 5.41 -9.01
C GLY A 253 -18.33 6.57 -8.04
N GLU A 254 -19.41 7.32 -7.78
CA GLU A 254 -19.40 8.50 -6.93
C GLU A 254 -20.45 8.38 -5.80
N ILE A 255 -20.10 8.82 -4.58
CA ILE A 255 -21.04 8.87 -3.45
C ILE A 255 -21.64 10.28 -3.39
N ASN A 256 -22.74 10.49 -4.10
CA ASN A 256 -23.39 11.80 -4.25
C ASN A 256 -23.93 12.39 -2.93
N THR A 257 -24.02 11.58 -1.88
CA THR A 257 -24.50 11.98 -0.54
C THR A 257 -23.39 12.13 0.50
N VAL A 258 -22.12 12.18 0.08
CA VAL A 258 -20.96 12.15 0.98
C VAL A 258 -20.98 13.22 2.08
N GLN A 259 -21.46 14.43 1.78
CA GLN A 259 -21.54 15.50 2.77
C GLN A 259 -22.60 15.20 3.84
N GLY A 260 -23.75 14.66 3.46
CA GLY A 260 -24.79 14.21 4.39
C GLY A 260 -24.27 13.10 5.29
N ASN A 261 -23.64 12.08 4.71
CA ASN A 261 -23.06 10.95 5.46
C ASN A 261 -22.00 11.42 6.47
N ARG A 262 -21.15 12.38 6.10
CA ARG A 262 -20.15 12.96 7.01
C ARG A 262 -20.78 13.68 8.20
N ASN A 263 -21.87 14.41 7.98
CA ASN A 263 -22.56 15.13 9.04
C ASN A 263 -23.22 14.17 10.04
N TRP A 264 -23.78 13.05 9.58
CA TRP A 264 -24.41 12.04 10.45
C TRP A 264 -23.42 11.28 11.35
N MET A 265 -22.14 11.25 10.99
CA MET A 265 -21.09 10.52 11.71
C MET A 265 -20.33 11.39 12.74
N ARG A 266 -20.59 12.70 12.78
CA ARG A 266 -20.04 13.63 13.78
C ARG A 266 -20.93 13.69 15.01
#